data_AF-A0A9J6ZJ44-F1
#
_entry.id   AF-A0A9J6ZJ44-F1
#
_cell.length_a   1.000
_cell.length_b   1.000
_cell.length_c   1.000
_cell.angle_alpha   90.00
_cell.angle_beta   90.00
_cell.angle_gamma   90.00
#
_symmetry.space_group_name_H-M   'P 1'
#
loop_
_entity.id
_entity.type
_entity.pdbx_description
1 polymer ?
#
loop_
_entity_poly.entity_id
_entity_poly.type
_entity_poly.pdbx_seq_one_letter_code
_entity_poly.pdbx_strand_id
1 'polypeptide(L)'
;MELRDILETAYFITGGPLLAGIAFYGLRQIKVSKNDIYIRSERESIILASEQVKEYLNSVMPLYNDTYEKMEKYNFIIEEDHPVSDFKYETYIKTVSRSMVQTRKDELEKLYDEIIDYCNTLEAFSIYFTKKIANEEVAFSSIGVSFATAIRIYYPYICILTKDDPGNYNNLKELAELWCERQIDYLKEEKIKQVKENLEELQSDINDIKKPSIKTLGTEK
;
A
#
# COMPACT_ATOMS: atom_id res chain seq x y z
N MET A 1 50.14 37.76 45.13
CA MET A 1 49.42 36.88 44.20
C MET A 1 50.48 36.11 43.45
N GLU A 2 50.62 34.82 43.72
CA GLU A 2 51.67 34.01 43.10
C GLU A 2 51.35 33.83 41.61
N LEU A 3 52.38 33.83 40.75
CA LEU A 3 52.24 33.70 39.28
C LEU A 3 51.36 32.50 38.87
N ARG A 4 51.38 31.46 39.72
CA ARG A 4 50.57 30.24 39.62
C ARG A 4 49.07 30.53 39.65
N ASP A 5 48.58 31.34 40.58
CA ASP A 5 47.14 31.62 40.73
C ASP A 5 46.59 32.37 39.50
N ILE A 6 47.39 33.25 38.90
CA ILE A 6 47.03 34.01 37.70
C ILE A 6 46.93 33.07 36.49
N LEU A 7 47.90 32.16 36.33
CA LEU A 7 47.89 31.16 35.25
C LEU A 7 46.75 30.16 35.39
N GLU A 8 46.47 29.72 36.61
CA GLU A 8 45.40 28.79 36.92
C GLU A 8 44.02 29.43 36.66
N THR A 9 43.83 30.69 37.08
CA THR A 9 42.61 31.46 36.78
C THR A 9 42.44 31.67 35.27
N ALA A 10 43.52 32.02 34.54
CA ALA A 10 43.48 32.17 33.08
C ALA A 10 43.14 30.85 32.37
N TYR A 11 43.68 29.73 32.85
CA TYR A 11 43.37 28.39 32.32
C TYR A 11 41.92 27.99 32.56
N PHE A 12 41.35 28.28 33.73
CA PHE A 12 39.94 27.99 34.00
C PHE A 12 38.98 28.86 33.17
N ILE A 13 39.32 30.14 32.96
CA ILE A 13 38.52 31.06 32.14
C ILE A 13 38.61 30.73 30.64
N THR A 14 39.72 30.18 30.16
CA THR A 14 39.89 29.85 28.73
C THR A 14 39.49 28.41 28.42
N GLY A 15 39.83 27.45 29.28
CA GLY A 15 39.58 26.03 29.07
C GLY A 15 38.11 25.63 29.15
N GLY A 16 37.36 26.16 30.14
CA GLY A 16 35.94 25.84 30.31
C GLY A 16 35.08 26.29 29.12
N PRO A 17 35.10 27.57 28.74
CA PRO A 17 34.39 28.09 27.58
C PRO A 17 34.84 27.47 26.25
N LEU A 18 36.13 27.18 26.08
CA LEU A 18 36.64 26.51 24.88
C LEU A 18 36.07 25.10 24.74
N LEU A 19 36.11 24.30 25.82
CA LEU A 19 35.52 22.95 25.83
C LEU A 19 34.01 23.00 25.61
N ALA A 20 33.31 23.94 26.25
CA ALA A 20 31.88 24.14 26.03
C ALA A 20 31.57 24.53 24.58
N GLY A 21 32.40 25.38 23.96
CA GLY A 21 32.31 25.74 22.56
C GLY A 21 32.49 24.54 21.63
N ILE A 22 33.53 23.73 21.84
CA ILE A 22 33.77 22.50 21.07
C ILE A 22 32.60 21.52 21.21
N ALA A 23 32.12 21.30 22.43
CA ALA A 23 30.96 20.44 22.69
C ALA A 23 29.71 20.96 21.97
N PHE A 24 29.46 22.27 22.01
CA PHE A 24 28.33 22.90 21.31
C PHE A 24 28.42 22.72 19.78
N TYR A 25 29.59 22.94 19.19
CA TYR A 25 29.81 22.69 17.76
C TYR A 25 29.65 21.21 17.41
N GLY A 26 30.17 20.29 18.23
CA GLY A 26 30.00 18.85 18.05
C GLY A 26 28.53 18.43 18.07
N LEU A 27 27.73 18.94 19.02
CA LEU A 27 26.28 18.67 19.08
C LEU A 27 25.54 19.20 17.84
N ARG A 28 25.92 20.39 17.33
CA ARG A 28 25.35 20.90 16.08
C ARG A 28 25.71 20.02 14.89
N GLN A 29 26.95 19.54 14.80
CA GLN A 29 27.38 18.65 13.72
C GLN A 29 26.65 17.30 13.77
N ILE A 30 26.43 16.73 14.95
CA ILE A 30 25.61 15.52 15.13
C ILE A 30 24.19 15.75 14.64
N LYS A 31 23.60 16.92 14.91
CA LYS A 31 22.24 17.25 14.44
C LYS A 31 22.17 17.33 12.91
N VAL A 32 23.14 17.98 12.27
CA VAL A 32 23.24 18.06 10.80
C VAL A 32 23.42 16.66 10.21
N SER A 33 24.36 15.87 10.75
CA SER A 33 24.63 14.51 10.28
C SER A 33 23.41 13.59 10.42
N LYS A 34 22.63 13.70 11.50
CA LYS A 34 21.36 12.96 11.65
C LYS A 34 20.35 13.32 10.57
N ASN A 35 20.22 14.61 10.25
CA ASN A 35 19.33 15.09 9.21
C ASN A 35 19.76 14.58 7.83
N ASP A 36 21.06 14.59 7.54
CA ASP A 36 21.60 14.07 6.28
C ASP A 36 21.38 12.56 6.13
N ILE A 37 21.55 11.80 7.21
CA ILE A 37 21.24 10.35 7.24
C ILE A 37 19.75 10.13 6.96
N TYR A 38 18.88 10.92 7.58
CA TYR A 38 17.44 10.82 7.38
C TYR A 38 17.04 11.09 5.91
N ILE A 39 17.47 12.23 5.34
CA ILE A 39 17.17 12.60 3.95
C ILE A 39 17.71 11.54 2.98
N ARG A 40 18.91 11.04 3.23
CA ARG A 40 19.50 9.98 2.41
C ARG A 40 18.71 8.68 2.49
N SER A 41 18.33 8.25 3.70
CA SER A 41 17.53 7.06 3.92
C SER A 41 16.16 7.15 3.26
N GLU A 42 15.52 8.33 3.32
CA GLU A 42 14.24 8.58 2.66
C GLU A 42 14.38 8.51 1.14
N ARG A 43 15.43 9.12 0.57
CA ARG A 43 15.70 9.02 -0.86
C ARG A 43 15.96 7.58 -1.31
N GLU A 44 16.77 6.84 -0.54
CA GLU A 44 17.09 5.44 -0.84
C GLU A 44 15.83 4.55 -0.79
N SER A 45 14.92 4.75 0.18
CA SER A 45 13.67 3.98 0.26
C SER A 45 12.70 4.28 -0.88
N ILE A 46 12.67 5.52 -1.41
CA ILE A 46 11.89 5.89 -2.60
C ILE A 46 12.45 5.26 -3.87
N ILE A 47 13.78 5.27 -4.04
CA ILE A 47 14.44 4.61 -5.17
C ILE A 47 14.11 3.12 -5.15
N LEU A 48 14.25 2.47 -3.99
CA LEU A 48 13.97 1.05 -3.84
C LEU A 48 12.49 0.74 -4.10
N ALA A 49 11.56 1.58 -3.65
CA ALA A 49 10.15 1.44 -3.98
C ALA A 49 9.92 1.48 -5.51
N SER A 50 10.59 2.38 -6.22
CA SER A 50 10.49 2.49 -7.68
C SER A 50 11.06 1.25 -8.38
N GLU A 51 12.15 0.69 -7.88
CA GLU A 51 12.72 -0.59 -8.35
C GLU A 51 11.76 -1.75 -8.12
N GLN A 52 11.12 -1.83 -6.94
CA GLN A 52 10.14 -2.87 -6.64
C GLN A 52 8.86 -2.73 -7.47
N VAL A 53 8.42 -1.50 -7.78
CA VAL A 53 7.32 -1.27 -8.73
C VAL A 53 7.67 -1.82 -10.11
N LYS A 54 8.91 -1.57 -10.57
CA LYS A 54 9.39 -2.13 -11.84
C LYS A 54 9.45 -3.66 -11.80
N GLU A 55 9.92 -4.24 -10.71
CA GLU A 55 9.99 -5.69 -10.51
C GLU A 55 8.59 -6.33 -10.51
N TYR A 56 7.64 -5.71 -9.82
CA TYR A 56 6.25 -6.13 -9.82
C TYR A 56 5.67 -6.19 -11.24
N LEU A 57 5.91 -5.16 -12.05
CA LEU A 57 5.42 -5.11 -13.44
C LEU A 57 6.10 -6.14 -14.35
N ASN A 58 7.37 -6.48 -14.11
CA ASN A 58 8.14 -7.39 -14.98
C ASN A 58 8.08 -8.85 -14.56
N SER A 59 7.79 -9.13 -13.28
CA SER A 59 7.87 -10.49 -12.72
C SER A 59 6.52 -10.93 -12.14
N VAL A 60 5.88 -10.11 -11.32
CA VAL A 60 4.60 -10.47 -10.67
C VAL A 60 3.44 -10.42 -11.67
N MET A 61 3.33 -9.34 -12.45
CA MET A 61 2.20 -9.15 -13.38
C MET A 61 2.16 -10.21 -14.49
N PRO A 62 3.29 -10.64 -15.09
CA PRO A 62 3.26 -11.75 -16.04
C PRO A 62 2.80 -13.07 -15.43
N LEU A 63 3.22 -13.39 -14.20
CA LEU A 63 2.75 -14.59 -13.48
C LEU A 63 1.25 -14.52 -13.19
N TYR A 64 0.75 -13.34 -12.78
CA TYR A 64 -0.68 -13.09 -12.62
C TYR A 64 -1.44 -13.35 -13.92
N ASN A 65 -0.99 -12.78 -15.04
CA ASN A 65 -1.64 -12.93 -16.34
C ASN A 65 -1.61 -14.37 -16.84
N ASP A 66 -0.46 -15.06 -16.80
CA ASP A 66 -0.35 -16.46 -17.22
C ASP A 66 -1.26 -17.37 -16.39
N THR A 67 -1.28 -17.17 -15.07
CA THR A 67 -2.13 -17.95 -14.19
C THR A 67 -3.62 -17.66 -14.45
N TYR A 68 -3.97 -16.38 -14.66
CA TYR A 68 -5.35 -15.97 -14.97
C TYR A 68 -5.84 -16.55 -16.31
N GLU A 69 -5.03 -16.46 -17.37
CA GLU A 69 -5.34 -17.05 -18.69
C GLU A 69 -5.56 -18.57 -18.59
N LYS A 70 -4.78 -19.26 -17.75
CA LYS A 70 -4.99 -20.69 -17.47
C LYS A 70 -6.27 -20.95 -16.70
N MET A 71 -6.63 -20.13 -15.72
CA MET A 71 -7.92 -20.22 -15.01
C MET A 71 -9.09 -20.08 -15.98
N GLU A 72 -9.04 -19.11 -16.89
CA GLU A 72 -10.05 -18.93 -17.94
C GLU A 72 -10.13 -20.15 -18.87
N LYS A 73 -8.98 -20.68 -19.31
CA LYS A 73 -8.92 -21.88 -20.17
C LYS A 73 -9.57 -23.10 -19.51
N TYR A 74 -9.48 -23.22 -18.19
CA TYR A 74 -10.13 -24.28 -17.43
C TYR A 74 -11.58 -23.95 -17.02
N ASN A 75 -12.10 -22.78 -17.38
CA ASN A 75 -13.42 -22.25 -17.01
C ASN A 75 -13.63 -22.17 -15.49
N PHE A 76 -12.61 -21.76 -14.75
CA PHE A 76 -12.74 -21.52 -13.31
C PHE A 76 -13.61 -20.31 -13.05
N ILE A 77 -14.38 -20.35 -11.97
CA ILE A 77 -15.23 -19.21 -11.58
C ILE A 77 -14.34 -18.19 -10.87
N ILE A 78 -14.12 -17.03 -11.46
CA ILE A 78 -13.30 -15.98 -10.86
C ILE A 78 -14.22 -15.01 -10.09
N GLU A 79 -14.05 -14.96 -8.76
CA GLU A 79 -14.80 -14.05 -7.89
C GLU A 79 -13.86 -12.93 -7.43
N GLU A 80 -14.17 -11.69 -7.78
CA GLU A 80 -13.31 -10.52 -7.49
C GLU A 80 -13.61 -9.86 -6.14
N ASP A 81 -14.73 -10.21 -5.51
CA ASP A 81 -15.25 -9.53 -4.31
C ASP A 81 -15.18 -10.40 -3.05
N HIS A 82 -14.07 -11.12 -2.89
CA HIS A 82 -13.79 -11.76 -1.63
C HIS A 82 -13.39 -10.72 -0.58
N PRO A 83 -14.07 -10.65 0.58
CA PRO A 83 -13.61 -9.81 1.66
C PRO A 83 -12.28 -10.38 2.14
N VAL A 84 -11.19 -9.67 1.82
CA VAL A 84 -9.86 -10.00 2.32
C VAL A 84 -9.90 -9.85 3.83
N SER A 85 -9.86 -10.98 4.54
CA SER A 85 -9.80 -11.02 6.00
C SER A 85 -8.43 -11.53 6.45
N ASP A 86 -8.36 -12.09 7.65
CA ASP A 86 -7.15 -12.62 8.30
C ASP A 86 -6.38 -13.75 7.57
N PHE A 87 -6.71 -14.04 6.31
CA PHE A 87 -6.09 -15.10 5.50
C PHE A 87 -6.05 -16.48 6.18
N LYS A 88 -6.95 -16.72 7.14
CA LYS A 88 -7.03 -18.01 7.84
C LYS A 88 -7.98 -18.95 7.11
N TYR A 89 -7.53 -20.18 6.93
CA TYR A 89 -8.36 -21.24 6.35
C TYR A 89 -9.65 -21.43 7.14
N GLU A 90 -9.60 -21.37 8.47
CA GLU A 90 -10.77 -21.54 9.35
C GLU A 90 -11.80 -20.44 9.17
N THR A 91 -11.36 -19.21 8.88
CA THR A 91 -12.24 -18.08 8.59
C THR A 91 -12.86 -18.27 7.22
N TYR A 92 -12.05 -18.63 6.22
CA TYR A 92 -12.50 -18.88 4.86
C TYR A 92 -13.58 -19.97 4.78
N ILE A 93 -13.38 -21.14 5.39
CA ILE A 93 -14.39 -22.22 5.33
C ILE A 93 -15.70 -21.91 6.06
N LYS A 94 -15.73 -20.86 6.90
CA LYS A 94 -16.96 -20.37 7.55
C LYS A 94 -17.70 -19.36 6.67
N THR A 95 -17.00 -18.66 5.78
CA THR A 95 -17.61 -17.64 4.90
C THR A 95 -18.12 -18.23 3.59
N VAL A 96 -17.57 -19.35 3.13
CA VAL A 96 -17.98 -20.00 1.88
C VAL A 96 -18.59 -21.39 2.09
N SER A 97 -19.34 -21.87 1.08
CA SER A 97 -19.93 -23.22 1.11
C SER A 97 -18.86 -24.31 1.02
N ARG A 98 -19.13 -25.50 1.59
CA ARG A 98 -18.21 -26.65 1.49
C ARG A 98 -17.93 -27.06 0.04
N SER A 99 -18.92 -26.95 -0.85
CA SER A 99 -18.75 -27.23 -2.27
C SER A 99 -17.79 -26.25 -2.93
N MET A 100 -17.87 -24.95 -2.62
CA MET A 100 -16.91 -23.97 -3.13
C MET A 100 -15.49 -24.28 -2.66
N VAL A 101 -15.30 -24.62 -1.37
CA VAL A 101 -13.98 -24.99 -0.84
C VAL A 101 -13.41 -26.19 -1.60
N GLN A 102 -14.24 -27.20 -1.89
CA GLN A 102 -13.79 -28.35 -2.66
C GLN A 102 -13.44 -27.96 -4.09
N THR A 103 -14.28 -27.17 -4.76
CA THR A 103 -14.00 -26.63 -6.10
C THR A 103 -12.66 -25.90 -6.12
N ARG A 104 -12.38 -25.01 -5.16
CA ARG A 104 -11.10 -24.29 -5.09
C ARG A 104 -9.90 -25.20 -4.86
N LYS A 105 -10.07 -26.32 -4.14
CA LYS A 105 -9.01 -27.33 -4.00
C LYS A 105 -8.75 -28.06 -5.31
N ASP A 106 -9.81 -28.46 -6.02
CA ASP A 106 -9.70 -29.14 -7.30
C ASP A 106 -9.09 -28.22 -8.38
N GLU A 107 -9.39 -26.91 -8.31
CA GLU A 107 -8.77 -25.87 -9.14
C GLU A 107 -7.29 -25.68 -8.78
N LEU A 108 -6.98 -25.58 -7.49
CA LEU A 108 -5.60 -25.47 -6.99
C LEU A 108 -4.75 -26.66 -7.41
N GLU A 109 -5.28 -27.89 -7.39
CA GLU A 109 -4.54 -29.08 -7.82
C GLU A 109 -4.12 -29.01 -9.29
N LYS A 110 -4.91 -28.33 -10.14
CA LYS A 110 -4.62 -28.16 -11.57
C LYS A 110 -3.62 -27.05 -11.89
N LEU A 111 -3.50 -26.06 -11.01
CA LEU A 111 -2.65 -24.86 -11.15
C LEU A 111 -1.68 -24.70 -9.99
N TYR A 112 -1.31 -25.81 -9.36
CA TYR A 112 -0.60 -25.79 -8.09
C TYR A 112 0.74 -25.07 -8.21
N ASP A 113 1.50 -25.41 -9.24
CA ASP A 113 2.83 -24.85 -9.48
C ASP A 113 2.72 -23.34 -9.80
N GLU A 114 1.80 -22.94 -10.68
CA GLU A 114 1.60 -21.54 -11.05
C GLU A 114 1.18 -20.67 -9.87
N ILE A 115 0.21 -21.14 -9.08
CA ILE A 115 -0.29 -20.37 -7.93
C ILE A 115 0.79 -20.27 -6.85
N ILE A 116 1.58 -21.32 -6.62
CA ILE A 116 2.68 -21.28 -5.65
C ILE A 116 3.78 -20.34 -6.11
N ASP A 117 4.20 -20.40 -7.37
CA ASP A 117 5.23 -19.51 -7.90
C ASP A 117 4.77 -18.05 -7.80
N TYR A 118 3.50 -17.79 -8.10
CA TYR A 118 2.90 -16.47 -7.93
C TYR A 118 2.91 -16.01 -6.46
N CYS A 119 2.44 -16.86 -5.53
CA CYS A 119 2.39 -16.52 -4.09
C CYS A 119 3.80 -16.33 -3.49
N ASN A 120 4.77 -17.15 -3.88
CA ASN A 120 6.16 -17.02 -3.45
C ASN A 120 6.79 -15.71 -3.94
N THR A 121 6.52 -15.34 -5.19
CA THR A 121 7.01 -14.09 -5.77
C THR A 121 6.38 -12.89 -5.06
N LEU A 122 5.07 -12.94 -4.77
CA LEU A 122 4.38 -11.92 -3.98
C LEU A 122 4.93 -11.81 -2.57
N GLU A 123 5.19 -12.93 -1.88
CA GLU A 123 5.79 -12.92 -0.55
C GLU A 123 7.17 -12.25 -0.55
N ALA A 124 8.02 -12.59 -1.52
CA ALA A 124 9.33 -11.97 -1.67
C ALA A 124 9.23 -10.45 -1.92
N PHE A 125 8.31 -10.04 -2.79
CA PHE A 125 8.00 -8.64 -3.05
C PHE A 125 7.51 -7.91 -1.78
N SER A 126 6.63 -8.54 -1.00
CA SER A 126 6.02 -7.93 0.19
C SER A 126 7.00 -7.70 1.34
N ILE A 127 8.13 -8.42 1.39
CA ILE A 127 9.18 -8.21 2.40
C ILE A 127 9.69 -6.76 2.38
N TYR A 128 9.86 -6.16 1.20
CA TYR A 128 10.44 -4.82 1.07
C TYR A 128 9.61 -3.74 1.77
N PHE A 129 8.28 -3.88 1.75
CA PHE A 129 7.36 -2.90 2.32
C PHE A 129 7.06 -3.17 3.79
N THR A 130 6.79 -4.43 4.14
CA THR A 130 6.51 -4.83 5.54
C THR A 130 7.70 -4.62 6.47
N LYS A 131 8.94 -4.78 5.95
CA LYS A 131 10.17 -4.46 6.71
C LYS A 131 10.59 -3.01 6.61
N LYS A 132 9.78 -2.13 6.00
CA LYS A 132 10.02 -0.68 5.87
C LYS A 132 11.36 -0.34 5.17
N ILE A 133 11.79 -1.19 4.24
CA ILE A 133 13.01 -0.98 3.45
C ILE A 133 12.68 -0.07 2.27
N ALA A 134 11.55 -0.32 1.62
CA ALA A 134 11.02 0.51 0.54
C ALA A 134 9.88 1.40 1.04
N ASN A 135 9.75 2.58 0.44
CA ASN A 135 8.62 3.48 0.70
C ASN A 135 7.32 2.88 0.11
N GLU A 136 6.47 2.38 1.01
CA GLU A 136 5.22 1.71 0.69
C GLU A 136 4.20 2.63 0.02
N GLU A 137 4.04 3.87 0.49
CA GLU A 137 3.08 4.83 -0.06
C GLU A 137 3.36 5.15 -1.54
N VAL A 138 4.65 5.33 -1.88
CA VAL A 138 5.08 5.55 -3.27
C VAL A 138 4.70 4.36 -4.15
N ALA A 139 4.97 3.13 -3.69
CA ALA A 139 4.61 1.93 -4.46
C ALA A 139 3.09 1.77 -4.59
N PHE A 140 2.33 1.97 -3.50
CA PHE A 140 0.88 1.87 -3.51
C PHE A 140 0.23 2.80 -4.55
N SER A 141 0.72 4.04 -4.66
CA SER A 141 0.20 5.01 -5.64
C SER A 141 0.30 4.53 -7.10
N SER A 142 1.22 3.61 -7.39
CA SER A 142 1.48 3.11 -8.75
C SER A 142 0.83 1.75 -9.02
N ILE A 143 0.91 0.82 -8.07
CA ILE A 143 0.51 -0.59 -8.25
C ILE A 143 -0.41 -1.12 -7.16
N GLY A 144 -0.77 -0.31 -6.16
CA GLY A 144 -1.54 -0.75 -4.99
C GLY A 144 -2.92 -1.30 -5.36
N VAL A 145 -3.60 -0.64 -6.31
CA VAL A 145 -4.92 -1.07 -6.79
C VAL A 145 -4.83 -2.41 -7.53
N SER A 146 -3.85 -2.58 -8.43
CA SER A 146 -3.72 -3.83 -9.19
C SER A 146 -3.31 -5.00 -8.29
N PHE A 147 -2.42 -4.77 -7.34
CA PHE A 147 -2.06 -5.74 -6.30
C PHE A 147 -3.29 -6.15 -5.49
N ALA A 148 -4.04 -5.19 -4.93
CA ALA A 148 -5.18 -5.51 -4.07
C ALA A 148 -6.30 -6.27 -4.82
N THR A 149 -6.54 -5.93 -6.09
CA THR A 149 -7.45 -6.69 -6.96
C THR A 149 -6.96 -8.11 -7.18
N ALA A 150 -5.67 -8.30 -7.51
CA ALA A 150 -5.11 -9.62 -7.69
C ALA A 150 -5.21 -10.45 -6.40
N ILE A 151 -4.88 -9.88 -5.24
CA ILE A 151 -4.99 -10.59 -3.96
C ILE A 151 -6.41 -11.07 -3.68
N ARG A 152 -7.46 -10.29 -4.01
CA ARG A 152 -8.85 -10.74 -3.84
C ARG A 152 -9.19 -11.98 -4.65
N ILE A 153 -8.73 -12.02 -5.90
CA ILE A 153 -8.91 -13.17 -6.78
C ILE A 153 -8.19 -14.40 -6.21
N TYR A 154 -6.95 -14.21 -5.73
CA TYR A 154 -6.13 -15.32 -5.25
C TYR A 154 -6.36 -15.68 -3.77
N TYR A 155 -7.16 -14.90 -3.04
CA TYR A 155 -7.43 -15.05 -1.62
C TYR A 155 -7.85 -16.48 -1.21
N PRO A 156 -8.78 -17.15 -1.92
CA PRO A 156 -9.16 -18.52 -1.60
C PRO A 156 -7.99 -19.49 -1.63
N TYR A 157 -7.13 -19.37 -2.64
CA TYR A 157 -5.99 -20.26 -2.84
C TYR A 157 -4.92 -20.02 -1.78
N ILE A 158 -4.64 -18.75 -1.43
CA ILE A 158 -3.74 -18.40 -0.34
C ILE A 158 -4.23 -19.04 0.97
N CYS A 159 -5.53 -18.93 1.28
CA CYS A 159 -6.10 -19.54 2.48
C CYS A 159 -5.96 -21.07 2.50
N ILE A 160 -6.12 -21.74 1.35
CA ILE A 160 -5.96 -23.19 1.23
C ILE A 160 -4.48 -23.59 1.39
N LEU A 161 -3.55 -22.85 0.77
CA LEU A 161 -2.12 -23.12 0.85
C LEU A 161 -1.56 -22.94 2.27
N THR A 162 -2.13 -22.03 3.06
CA THR A 162 -1.70 -21.80 4.46
C THR A 162 -2.47 -22.63 5.48
N LYS A 163 -3.24 -23.62 5.05
CA LYS A 163 -4.01 -24.49 5.95
C LYS A 163 -3.12 -25.25 6.94
N ASP A 164 -2.04 -25.86 6.44
CA ASP A 164 -1.18 -26.71 7.26
C ASP A 164 -0.01 -25.94 7.88
N ASP A 165 0.33 -24.77 7.32
CA ASP A 165 1.28 -23.81 7.89
C ASP A 165 0.70 -22.38 7.83
N PRO A 166 0.04 -21.93 8.92
CA PRO A 166 -0.51 -20.59 9.00
C PRO A 166 0.55 -19.48 8.95
N GLY A 167 1.82 -19.80 9.19
CA GLY A 167 2.94 -18.86 9.15
C GLY A 167 3.47 -18.58 7.74
N ASN A 168 3.03 -19.35 6.74
CA ASN A 168 3.37 -19.08 5.35
C ASN A 168 2.77 -17.75 4.89
N TYR A 169 3.54 -17.04 4.06
CA TYR A 169 3.14 -15.80 3.42
C TYR A 169 2.81 -14.64 4.38
N ASN A 170 3.50 -14.55 5.52
CA ASN A 170 3.20 -13.51 6.52
C ASN A 170 3.40 -12.09 5.98
N ASN A 171 4.44 -11.85 5.18
CA ASN A 171 4.68 -10.51 4.66
C ASN A 171 3.64 -10.15 3.60
N LEU A 172 3.23 -11.11 2.77
CA LEU A 172 2.14 -10.96 1.81
C LEU A 172 0.82 -10.63 2.52
N LYS A 173 0.47 -11.39 3.56
CA LYS A 173 -0.74 -11.15 4.36
C LYS A 173 -0.75 -9.76 4.97
N GLU A 174 0.34 -9.35 5.62
CA GLU A 174 0.48 -8.02 6.24
C GLU A 174 0.36 -6.90 5.20
N LEU A 175 1.02 -7.04 4.04
CA LEU A 175 0.91 -6.03 2.98
C LEU A 175 -0.50 -6.00 2.37
N ALA A 176 -1.13 -7.16 2.20
CA ALA A 176 -2.47 -7.26 1.65
C ALA A 176 -3.54 -6.66 2.56
N GLU A 177 -3.47 -6.91 3.87
CA GLU A 177 -4.36 -6.25 4.83
C GLU A 177 -4.27 -4.72 4.69
N LEU A 178 -3.05 -4.18 4.66
CA LEU A 178 -2.80 -2.75 4.50
C LEU A 178 -3.32 -2.21 3.15
N TRP A 179 -2.97 -2.85 2.04
CA TRP A 179 -3.26 -2.35 0.70
C TRP A 179 -4.72 -2.55 0.30
N CYS A 180 -5.34 -3.66 0.69
CA CYS A 180 -6.76 -3.91 0.42
C CYS A 180 -7.66 -2.96 1.22
N GLU A 181 -7.33 -2.65 2.47
CA GLU A 181 -8.03 -1.62 3.26
C GLU A 181 -7.91 -0.25 2.59
N ARG A 182 -6.69 0.15 2.22
CA ARG A 182 -6.45 1.43 1.54
C ARG A 182 -7.16 1.54 0.19
N GLN A 183 -7.23 0.46 -0.58
CA GLN A 183 -7.97 0.43 -1.84
C GLN A 183 -9.48 0.63 -1.61
N ILE A 184 -10.05 0.03 -0.57
CA ILE A 184 -11.46 0.22 -0.22
C ILE A 184 -11.74 1.70 0.06
N ASP A 185 -10.88 2.36 0.83
CA ASP A 185 -11.05 3.78 1.16
C ASP A 185 -10.89 4.67 -0.08
N TYR A 186 -9.91 4.39 -0.94
CA TYR A 186 -9.77 5.05 -2.24
C TYR A 186 -11.05 4.94 -3.10
N LEU A 187 -11.60 3.73 -3.22
CA LEU A 187 -12.82 3.49 -3.99
C LEU A 187 -14.05 4.16 -3.38
N LYS A 188 -14.13 4.25 -2.05
CA LYS A 188 -15.20 5.00 -1.36
C LYS A 188 -15.10 6.49 -1.68
N GLU A 189 -13.92 7.07 -1.59
CA GLU A 189 -13.69 8.49 -1.87
C GLU A 189 -14.04 8.83 -3.32
N GLU A 190 -13.63 7.99 -4.27
CA GLU A 190 -13.96 8.15 -5.68
C GLU A 190 -15.48 8.10 -5.93
N LYS A 191 -16.17 7.11 -5.34
CA LYS A 191 -17.64 7.01 -5.42
C LYS A 191 -18.33 8.22 -4.81
N ILE A 192 -17.86 8.72 -3.66
CA ILE A 192 -18.41 9.92 -3.03
C ILE A 192 -18.26 11.13 -3.95
N LYS A 193 -17.10 11.26 -4.62
CA LYS A 193 -16.86 12.35 -5.58
C LYS A 193 -17.82 12.26 -6.76
N GLN A 194 -17.94 11.09 -7.38
CA GLN A 194 -18.86 10.87 -8.51
C GLN A 194 -20.31 11.17 -8.12
N VAL A 195 -20.76 10.72 -6.94
CA VAL A 195 -22.12 11.01 -6.45
C VAL A 195 -22.34 12.50 -6.24
N LYS A 196 -21.34 13.24 -5.74
CA LYS A 196 -21.44 14.71 -5.59
C LYS A 196 -21.56 15.41 -6.93
N GLU A 197 -20.74 15.03 -7.91
CA GLU A 197 -20.79 15.58 -9.27
C GLU A 197 -22.16 15.33 -9.91
N ASN A 198 -22.68 14.10 -9.82
CA ASN A 198 -24.01 13.76 -10.32
C ASN A 198 -25.13 14.55 -9.61
N LEU A 199 -24.99 14.82 -8.31
CA LEU A 199 -25.96 15.63 -7.56
C LEU A 199 -25.94 17.09 -7.99
N GLU A 200 -24.76 17.65 -8.28
CA GLU A 200 -24.62 19.02 -8.79
C GLU A 200 -25.23 19.16 -10.19
N GLU A 201 -25.00 18.19 -11.07
CA GLU A 201 -25.60 18.13 -12.41
C GLU A 201 -27.14 18.08 -12.33
N LEU A 202 -27.69 17.17 -11.52
CA LEU A 202 -29.14 17.06 -11.33
C LEU A 202 -29.76 18.34 -10.73
N GLN A 203 -29.05 19.04 -9.84
CA GLN A 203 -29.50 20.32 -9.31
C GLN A 203 -29.52 21.42 -10.38
N SER A 204 -28.54 21.44 -11.28
CA SER A 204 -28.54 22.34 -12.45
C SER A 204 -29.75 22.09 -13.34
N ASP A 205 -30.01 20.83 -13.70
CA ASP A 205 -31.14 20.44 -14.54
C ASP A 205 -32.49 20.83 -13.92
N ILE A 206 -32.66 20.61 -12.61
CA ILE A 206 -33.86 21.03 -11.88
C ILE A 206 -34.03 22.56 -11.95
N ASN A 207 -32.95 23.33 -11.83
CA ASN A 207 -33.00 24.78 -11.89
C ASN A 207 -33.35 25.30 -13.30
N ASP A 208 -32.88 24.61 -14.35
CA ASP A 208 -33.23 24.96 -15.73
C ASP A 208 -34.68 24.61 -16.08
N ILE A 209 -35.22 23.51 -15.55
CA ILE A 209 -36.65 23.18 -15.67
C ILE A 209 -37.54 24.19 -14.93
N LYS A 210 -37.06 24.70 -13.79
CA LYS A 210 -37.78 25.70 -12.97
C LYS A 210 -37.75 27.11 -13.53
N LYS A 211 -36.99 27.42 -14.60
CA LYS A 211 -37.11 28.69 -15.31
C LYS A 211 -38.35 28.62 -16.20
N PRO A 212 -39.50 29.21 -15.83
CA PRO A 212 -40.63 29.24 -16.74
C PRO A 212 -40.21 30.02 -17.99
N SER A 213 -40.30 29.37 -19.16
CA SER A 213 -40.36 30.04 -20.46
C SER A 213 -41.66 30.85 -20.51
N ILE A 214 -41.72 31.96 -19.77
CA ILE A 214 -42.75 32.97 -19.94
C ILE A 214 -42.43 33.68 -21.25
N LYS A 215 -42.82 33.07 -22.37
CA LYS A 215 -43.06 33.84 -23.59
C LYS A 215 -44.18 34.80 -23.24
N THR A 216 -43.84 36.06 -23.02
CA THR A 216 -44.80 37.15 -23.00
C THR A 216 -45.55 37.11 -24.32
N LEU A 217 -46.79 36.61 -24.29
CA LEU A 217 -47.75 36.81 -25.37
C LEU A 217 -47.98 38.33 -25.41
N GLY A 218 -47.28 38.99 -26.33
CA GLY A 218 -47.52 40.38 -26.65
C GLY A 218 -48.98 40.56 -27.02
N THR A 219 -49.68 41.35 -26.23
CA THR A 219 -51.05 41.78 -26.51
C THR A 219 -51.01 42.71 -27.72
N GLU A 220 -51.30 42.19 -28.91
CA GLU A 220 -51.71 43.04 -30.03
C GLU A 220 -53.16 43.46 -29.79
N LYS A 221 -53.33 44.66 -29.19
CA LYS A 221 -54.22 45.76 -29.64
C LYS A 221 -54.43 46.80 -28.56
#